data_AF-A0A9Q9BN70-F1
#
_entry.id   AF-A0A9Q9BN70-F1
#
_cell.length_a   1.000
_cell.length_b   1.000
_cell.length_c   1.000
_cell.angle_alpha   90.00
_cell.angle_beta   90.00
_cell.angle_gamma   90.00
#
_symmetry.space_group_name_H-M   'P 1'
#
loop_
_entity.id
_entity.type
_entity.pdbx_description
1 polymer ?
#
loop_
_entity_poly.entity_id
_entity_poly.type
_entity_poly.pdbx_seq_one_letter_code
_entity_poly.pdbx_strand_id
1 'polypeptide(L)'
;MIKKMILSTVLTLISFIVTSLSTAEAAAYDRGVTIDIARKYHSLSTLKAIVDEMKANNATYLQLHFSDNENYALASPYLYQTSNITNSRYLTAGELAALITYCNDRDIMVIPDIDMPAHSAAWTVKVAPRLKAGERITTDFDSSVVDYFGNTVALTHSKALLTEVMTQFKQPKFYGRQRIVIGGDEVTGGYAFQDELLTYINQLAAHTVQAGYKPQLWNDSLTKSGLSGLNKSVSILYWSQRGDTNVTVEDFAQAGLSVYNYNAMSLYFLPDSRCAADITEQAGYIQRAYKINHFYENGEYYYPVTTFNIAGSALTFWGEHAGELSQQQLLEQELPLIRGYLTVQ
;
A
#
# COMPACT_ATOMS: atom_id res chain seq x y z
N MET A 1 1.59 -59.95 28.86
CA MET A 1 0.63 -58.89 28.44
C MET A 1 1.25 -57.50 28.28
N ILE A 2 2.53 -57.24 28.61
CA ILE A 2 3.09 -55.87 28.64
C ILE A 2 3.74 -55.41 27.30
N LYS A 3 4.09 -56.32 26.38
CA LYS A 3 4.70 -55.96 25.08
C LYS A 3 3.73 -55.49 23.98
N LYS A 4 2.42 -55.75 24.10
CA LYS A 4 1.41 -55.29 23.11
C LYS A 4 0.84 -53.89 23.41
N MET A 5 1.06 -53.36 24.61
CA MET A 5 0.48 -52.08 25.03
C MET A 5 1.36 -50.87 24.67
N ILE A 6 2.65 -51.07 24.40
CA ILE A 6 3.59 -49.99 24.07
C ILE A 6 3.52 -49.62 22.58
N LEU A 7 3.24 -50.58 21.69
CA LEU A 7 3.17 -50.34 20.25
C LEU A 7 1.91 -49.54 19.83
N SER A 8 0.81 -49.68 20.59
CA SER A 8 -0.43 -48.93 20.36
C SER A 8 -0.26 -47.46 20.70
N THR A 9 0.39 -47.12 21.82
CA THR A 9 0.51 -45.73 22.28
C THR A 9 1.51 -44.93 21.46
N VAL A 10 2.56 -45.57 20.94
CA VAL A 10 3.54 -44.91 20.06
C VAL A 10 2.94 -44.60 18.68
N LEU A 11 2.07 -45.46 18.13
CA LEU A 11 1.38 -45.17 16.87
C LEU A 11 0.35 -44.04 17.00
N THR A 12 -0.35 -43.93 18.13
CA THR A 12 -1.30 -42.83 18.37
C THR A 12 -0.59 -41.50 18.60
N LEU A 13 0.58 -41.51 19.26
CA LEU A 13 1.39 -40.31 19.45
C LEU A 13 2.05 -39.83 18.16
N ILE A 14 2.53 -40.74 17.30
CA ILE A 14 3.03 -40.42 15.96
C ILE A 14 1.88 -39.93 15.07
N SER A 15 0.69 -40.54 15.15
CA SER A 15 -0.48 -40.05 14.40
C SER A 15 -0.88 -38.64 14.84
N PHE A 16 -0.80 -38.30 16.14
CA PHE A 16 -1.10 -36.96 16.65
C PHE A 16 -0.04 -35.93 16.22
N ILE A 17 1.24 -36.29 16.23
CA ILE A 17 2.35 -35.41 15.80
C ILE A 17 2.33 -35.21 14.28
N VAL A 18 1.96 -36.23 13.49
CA VAL A 18 1.85 -36.13 12.03
C VAL A 18 0.59 -35.35 11.61
N THR A 19 -0.52 -35.40 12.35
CA THR A 19 -1.69 -34.53 12.09
C THR A 19 -1.50 -33.08 12.53
N SER A 20 -0.52 -32.76 13.38
CA SER A 20 -0.19 -31.35 13.72
C SER A 20 0.81 -30.69 12.75
N LEU A 21 1.24 -31.40 11.70
CA LEU A 21 2.22 -30.91 10.72
C LEU A 21 1.65 -30.71 9.29
N SER A 22 0.33 -30.75 9.12
CA SER A 22 -0.37 -30.20 7.95
C SER A 22 -1.63 -29.50 8.47
N THR A 23 -1.75 -28.18 8.50
CA THR A 23 -1.37 -27.19 7.50
C THR A 23 -0.79 -25.96 8.21
N ALA A 24 0.52 -25.73 8.11
CA ALA A 24 0.93 -24.36 7.91
C ALA A 24 0.31 -23.99 6.55
N GLU A 25 -0.88 -23.40 6.59
CA GLU A 25 -1.49 -22.77 5.43
C GLU A 25 -0.37 -21.96 4.81
N ALA A 26 0.09 -22.34 3.61
CA ALA A 26 1.07 -21.53 2.89
C ALA A 26 0.54 -20.10 2.97
N ALA A 27 1.33 -19.17 3.53
CA ALA A 27 0.84 -17.82 3.81
C ALA A 27 0.14 -17.33 2.54
N ALA A 28 -1.18 -17.11 2.63
CA ALA A 28 -1.99 -16.85 1.45
C ALA A 28 -1.40 -15.64 0.72
N TYR A 29 -1.08 -15.82 -0.57
CA TYR A 29 -0.52 -14.75 -1.39
C TYR A 29 -1.60 -13.70 -1.65
N ASP A 30 -1.41 -12.50 -1.12
CA ASP A 30 -2.38 -11.41 -1.24
C ASP A 30 -2.29 -10.78 -2.63
N ARG A 31 -3.43 -10.60 -3.31
CA ARG A 31 -3.50 -9.93 -4.61
C ARG A 31 -4.39 -8.72 -4.51
N GLY A 32 -3.88 -7.55 -4.86
CA GLY A 32 -4.61 -6.30 -4.70
C GLY A 32 -4.65 -5.44 -5.94
N VAL A 33 -5.40 -4.36 -5.82
CA VAL A 33 -5.42 -3.26 -6.79
C VAL A 33 -5.20 -1.97 -6.02
N THR A 34 -4.32 -1.11 -6.53
CA THR A 34 -4.10 0.24 -6.01
C THR A 34 -4.73 1.25 -6.95
N ILE A 35 -5.59 2.12 -6.43
CA ILE A 35 -6.20 3.21 -7.19
C ILE A 35 -5.74 4.54 -6.60
N ASP A 36 -5.06 5.34 -7.43
CA ASP A 36 -4.74 6.73 -7.13
C ASP A 36 -5.96 7.61 -7.32
N ILE A 37 -6.57 8.00 -6.20
CA ILE A 37 -7.66 8.97 -6.17
C ILE A 37 -7.19 10.38 -5.82
N ALA A 38 -5.90 10.57 -5.51
CA ALA A 38 -5.31 11.88 -5.25
C ALA A 38 -5.19 12.67 -6.56
N ARG A 39 -4.60 12.07 -7.61
CA ARG A 39 -4.42 12.75 -8.90
C ARG A 39 -5.65 12.66 -9.77
N LYS A 40 -6.38 11.53 -9.69
CA LYS A 40 -7.61 11.32 -10.46
C LYS A 40 -8.76 10.83 -9.59
N TYR A 41 -9.74 11.70 -9.36
CA TYR A 41 -10.94 11.31 -8.63
C TYR A 41 -11.68 10.14 -9.30
N HIS A 42 -11.96 9.11 -8.49
CA HIS A 42 -12.84 8.01 -8.82
C HIS A 42 -14.13 8.14 -8.00
N SER A 43 -15.28 8.14 -8.68
CA SER A 43 -16.58 8.19 -8.01
C SER A 43 -16.82 6.91 -7.19
N LEU A 44 -17.69 6.98 -6.18
CA LEU A 44 -18.10 5.79 -5.42
C LEU A 44 -18.61 4.66 -6.34
N SER A 45 -19.37 4.98 -7.39
CA SER A 45 -19.84 3.98 -8.36
C SER A 45 -18.69 3.35 -9.15
N THR A 46 -17.69 4.14 -9.52
CA THR A 46 -16.49 3.67 -10.24
C THR A 46 -15.70 2.70 -9.36
N LEU A 47 -15.42 3.10 -8.12
CA LEU A 47 -14.71 2.26 -7.15
C LEU A 47 -15.47 0.96 -6.86
N LYS A 48 -16.81 0.99 -6.79
CA LYS A 48 -17.63 -0.23 -6.64
C LYS A 48 -17.52 -1.16 -7.85
N ALA A 49 -17.51 -0.63 -9.07
CA ALA A 49 -17.33 -1.45 -10.27
C ALA A 49 -15.94 -2.12 -10.32
N ILE A 50 -14.90 -1.39 -9.92
CA ILE A 50 -13.54 -1.94 -9.73
C ILE A 50 -13.57 -3.08 -8.70
N VAL A 51 -14.22 -2.87 -7.55
CA VAL A 51 -14.35 -3.87 -6.48
C VAL A 51 -15.14 -5.12 -6.94
N ASP A 52 -16.14 -4.96 -7.81
CA ASP A 52 -16.86 -6.10 -8.39
C ASP A 52 -15.96 -6.93 -9.31
N GLU A 53 -15.15 -6.30 -10.16
CA GLU A 53 -14.16 -7.01 -11.00
C GLU A 53 -13.08 -7.70 -10.14
N MET A 54 -12.59 -7.01 -9.09
CA MET A 54 -11.68 -7.59 -8.11
C MET A 54 -12.26 -8.84 -7.44
N LYS A 55 -13.52 -8.79 -6.99
CA LYS A 55 -14.19 -9.94 -6.36
C LYS A 55 -14.39 -11.09 -7.34
N ALA A 56 -14.78 -10.79 -8.58
CA ALA A 56 -14.96 -11.80 -9.62
C ALA A 56 -13.67 -12.59 -9.92
N ASN A 57 -12.50 -11.99 -9.64
CA ASN A 57 -11.19 -12.59 -9.90
C ASN A 57 -10.35 -12.80 -8.63
N ASN A 58 -11.00 -13.01 -7.47
CA ASN A 58 -10.37 -13.42 -6.20
C ASN A 58 -9.27 -12.49 -5.65
N ALA A 59 -9.34 -11.17 -5.90
CA ALA A 59 -8.49 -10.22 -5.19
C ALA A 59 -8.84 -10.15 -3.69
N THR A 60 -7.87 -9.75 -2.87
CA THR A 60 -7.99 -9.72 -1.41
C THR A 60 -7.98 -8.30 -0.83
N TYR A 61 -7.46 -7.29 -1.54
CA TYR A 61 -7.42 -5.93 -1.03
C TYR A 61 -7.47 -4.83 -2.11
N LEU A 62 -8.10 -3.71 -1.76
CA LEU A 62 -8.06 -2.45 -2.49
C LEU A 62 -7.18 -1.47 -1.70
N GLN A 63 -6.05 -1.07 -2.26
CA GLN A 63 -5.24 0.04 -1.73
C GLN A 63 -5.77 1.35 -2.33
N LEU A 64 -6.07 2.31 -1.49
CA LEU A 64 -6.60 3.60 -1.90
C LEU A 64 -5.54 4.66 -1.62
N HIS A 65 -4.81 5.06 -2.66
CA HIS A 65 -3.84 6.14 -2.58
C HIS A 65 -4.56 7.47 -2.73
N PHE A 66 -4.82 8.12 -1.59
CA PHE A 66 -5.73 9.28 -1.54
C PHE A 66 -5.06 10.59 -1.16
N SER A 67 -3.81 10.55 -0.71
CA SER A 67 -3.07 11.73 -0.27
C SER A 67 -1.81 11.84 -1.10
N ASP A 68 -1.69 12.93 -1.84
CA ASP A 68 -0.46 13.29 -2.53
C ASP A 68 -0.27 14.82 -2.59
N ASN A 69 0.67 15.30 -3.40
CA ASN A 69 0.92 16.70 -3.68
C ASN A 69 -0.29 17.40 -4.29
N GLU A 70 -0.98 16.76 -5.23
CA GLU A 70 -2.08 17.34 -6.00
C GLU A 70 -3.36 17.46 -5.16
N ASN A 71 -3.61 16.52 -4.25
CA ASN A 71 -4.86 16.48 -3.50
C ASN A 71 -4.82 15.60 -2.25
N TYR A 72 -5.69 15.93 -1.30
CA TYR A 72 -6.11 15.03 -0.23
C TYR A 72 -7.57 14.64 -0.52
N ALA A 73 -7.78 13.46 -1.07
CA ALA A 73 -9.01 13.02 -1.73
C ALA A 73 -10.03 12.33 -0.81
N LEU A 74 -9.98 12.60 0.50
CA LEU A 74 -10.98 12.18 1.48
C LEU A 74 -11.53 13.33 2.29
N ALA A 75 -12.76 13.22 2.79
CA ALA A 75 -13.25 14.11 3.83
C ALA A 75 -12.37 13.98 5.10
N SER A 76 -11.99 15.11 5.68
CA SER A 76 -11.14 15.19 6.86
C SER A 76 -11.60 16.32 7.77
N PRO A 77 -12.24 16.00 8.91
CA PRO A 77 -12.45 16.95 10.00
C PRO A 77 -11.16 17.65 10.43
N TYR A 78 -10.05 16.93 10.52
CA TYR A 78 -8.76 17.48 10.89
C TYR A 78 -8.27 18.56 9.92
N LEU A 79 -8.48 18.39 8.62
CA LEU A 79 -8.08 19.35 7.58
C LEU A 79 -9.19 20.33 7.21
N TYR A 80 -10.28 20.40 7.99
CA TYR A 80 -11.46 21.23 7.71
C TYR A 80 -12.09 20.97 6.33
N GLN A 81 -12.00 19.73 5.83
CA GLN A 81 -12.60 19.26 4.59
C GLN A 81 -13.80 18.35 4.90
N THR A 82 -14.93 18.94 5.29
CA THR A 82 -16.04 18.21 5.92
C THR A 82 -17.37 18.24 5.16
N SER A 83 -17.39 18.71 3.90
CA SER A 83 -18.63 18.67 3.13
C SER A 83 -19.11 17.23 2.96
N ASN A 84 -20.41 17.03 3.19
CA ASN A 84 -21.08 15.76 2.91
C ASN A 84 -21.79 15.77 1.55
N ILE A 85 -21.57 16.80 0.73
CA ILE A 85 -22.09 16.88 -0.63
C ILE A 85 -21.13 16.15 -1.56
N THR A 86 -21.64 15.13 -2.27
CA THR A 86 -20.92 14.42 -3.32
C THR A 86 -20.32 15.43 -4.31
N ASN A 87 -19.04 15.23 -4.62
CA ASN A 87 -18.27 16.10 -5.48
C ASN A 87 -17.27 15.28 -6.31
N SER A 88 -16.41 15.97 -7.07
CA SER A 88 -15.41 15.34 -7.94
C SER A 88 -13.97 15.54 -7.45
N ARG A 89 -13.78 15.85 -6.17
CA ARG A 89 -12.48 16.16 -5.56
C ARG A 89 -12.11 15.19 -4.45
N TYR A 90 -13.07 14.74 -3.66
CA TYR A 90 -12.82 13.80 -2.56
C TYR A 90 -14.05 12.98 -2.24
N LEU A 91 -13.83 11.78 -1.71
CA LEU A 91 -14.89 10.98 -1.13
C LEU A 91 -15.37 11.61 0.18
N THR A 92 -16.67 11.90 0.27
CA THR A 92 -17.29 12.32 1.53
C THR A 92 -17.16 11.22 2.59
N ALA A 93 -17.34 11.55 3.88
CA ALA A 93 -17.30 10.56 4.95
C ALA A 93 -18.32 9.42 4.73
N GLY A 94 -19.50 9.75 4.21
CA GLY A 94 -20.53 8.77 3.86
C GLY A 94 -20.14 7.88 2.68
N GLU A 95 -19.53 8.43 1.63
CA GLU A 95 -19.07 7.65 0.47
C GLU A 95 -17.92 6.71 0.84
N LEU A 96 -16.96 7.16 1.64
CA LEU A 96 -15.88 6.31 2.14
C LEU A 96 -16.43 5.16 2.99
N ALA A 97 -17.33 5.44 3.95
CA ALA A 97 -17.96 4.41 4.76
C ALA A 97 -18.77 3.40 3.92
N ALA A 98 -19.47 3.89 2.89
CA ALA A 98 -20.20 3.05 1.95
C ALA A 98 -19.26 2.18 1.09
N LEU A 99 -18.11 2.70 0.67
CA LEU A 99 -17.09 1.94 -0.04
C LEU A 99 -16.52 0.83 0.84
N ILE A 100 -16.09 1.16 2.06
CA ILE A 100 -15.54 0.20 3.02
C ILE A 100 -16.54 -0.93 3.31
N THR A 101 -17.81 -0.58 3.51
CA THR A 101 -18.87 -1.59 3.72
C THR A 101 -19.00 -2.51 2.50
N TYR A 102 -19.04 -1.92 1.29
CA TYR A 102 -19.15 -2.67 0.04
C TYR A 102 -18.00 -3.65 -0.20
N CYS A 103 -16.76 -3.21 0.10
CA CYS A 103 -15.56 -4.04 0.02
C CYS A 103 -15.58 -5.16 1.07
N ASN A 104 -15.92 -4.84 2.33
CA ASN A 104 -16.03 -5.82 3.41
C ASN A 104 -17.04 -6.92 3.10
N ASP A 105 -18.20 -6.59 2.53
CA ASP A 105 -19.23 -7.56 2.12
C ASP A 105 -18.73 -8.53 1.05
N ARG A 106 -17.64 -8.18 0.35
CA ARG A 106 -16.97 -8.98 -0.69
C ARG A 106 -15.65 -9.60 -0.23
N ASP A 107 -15.32 -9.51 1.06
CA ASP A 107 -14.04 -9.98 1.62
C ASP A 107 -12.80 -9.24 1.05
N ILE A 108 -12.97 -8.01 0.55
CA ILE A 108 -11.89 -7.16 0.08
C ILE A 108 -11.55 -6.15 1.18
N MET A 109 -10.30 -6.19 1.67
CA MET A 109 -9.81 -5.23 2.65
C MET A 109 -9.48 -3.89 1.98
N VAL A 110 -9.94 -2.78 2.54
CA VAL A 110 -9.53 -1.45 2.08
C VAL A 110 -8.30 -1.01 2.87
N ILE A 111 -7.20 -0.75 2.17
CA ILE A 111 -5.94 -0.28 2.75
C ILE A 111 -5.83 1.22 2.44
N PRO A 112 -5.92 2.11 3.45
CA PRO A 112 -5.59 3.51 3.24
C PRO A 112 -4.11 3.67 2.93
N ASP A 113 -3.81 4.52 1.95
CA ASP A 113 -2.46 4.94 1.63
C ASP A 113 -2.35 6.46 1.73
N ILE A 114 -1.63 6.88 2.78
CA ILE A 114 -1.34 8.27 3.12
C ILE A 114 0.17 8.47 3.09
N ASP A 115 0.65 9.03 2.00
CA ASP A 115 2.07 9.14 1.75
C ASP A 115 2.74 10.25 2.56
N MET A 116 3.83 9.88 3.23
CA MET A 116 4.67 10.69 4.10
C MET A 116 6.09 10.07 4.19
N PRO A 117 7.16 10.88 4.35
CA PRO A 117 7.14 12.33 4.43
C PRO A 117 7.06 13.04 3.08
N ALA A 118 7.36 12.39 1.96
CA ALA A 118 7.16 12.97 0.63
C ALA A 118 5.68 13.07 0.27
N HIS A 119 5.38 13.59 -0.92
CA HIS A 119 4.03 13.59 -1.48
C HIS A 119 2.96 14.20 -0.55
N SER A 120 3.37 15.17 0.26
CA SER A 120 2.58 15.64 1.39
C SER A 120 2.00 17.03 1.18
N ALA A 121 2.22 17.66 0.01
CA ALA A 121 1.89 19.07 -0.20
C ALA A 121 0.40 19.37 0.06
N ALA A 122 -0.52 18.52 -0.40
CA ALA A 122 -1.95 18.83 -0.32
C ALA A 122 -2.50 18.88 1.11
N TRP A 123 -1.95 18.07 2.02
CA TRP A 123 -2.39 18.10 3.42
C TRP A 123 -1.60 19.14 4.23
N THR A 124 -0.30 19.35 3.95
CA THR A 124 0.52 20.31 4.70
C THR A 124 0.04 21.75 4.46
N VAL A 125 -0.33 22.11 3.23
CA VAL A 125 -0.92 23.45 2.95
C VAL A 125 -2.25 23.68 3.67
N LYS A 126 -3.04 22.62 3.94
CA LYS A 126 -4.29 22.73 4.72
C LYS A 126 -4.01 22.88 6.22
N VAL A 127 -2.89 22.37 6.71
CA VAL A 127 -2.45 22.54 8.09
C VAL A 127 -1.79 23.91 8.32
N ALA A 128 -1.10 24.46 7.32
CA ALA A 128 -0.31 25.68 7.44
C ALA A 128 -1.03 26.87 8.15
N PRO A 129 -2.33 27.17 7.90
CA PRO A 129 -3.04 28.26 8.59
C PRO A 129 -3.20 28.06 10.10
N ARG A 130 -2.94 26.86 10.62
CA ARG A 130 -3.09 26.49 12.03
C ARG A 130 -1.76 26.54 12.79
N LEU A 131 -0.65 26.74 12.08
CA LEU A 131 0.69 26.80 12.67
C LEU A 131 0.87 28.12 13.43
N LYS A 132 1.57 28.06 14.57
CA LYS A 132 1.93 29.26 15.31
C LYS A 132 3.06 30.01 14.59
N ALA A 133 3.25 31.27 14.97
CA ALA A 133 4.37 32.06 14.46
C ALA A 133 5.71 31.34 14.71
N GLY A 134 6.47 31.12 13.63
CA GLY A 134 7.76 30.42 13.66
C GLY A 134 7.69 28.89 13.55
N GLU A 135 6.49 28.28 13.57
CA GLU A 135 6.32 26.85 13.30
C GLU A 135 6.33 26.58 11.79
N ARG A 136 6.92 25.44 11.42
CA ARG A 136 6.93 24.89 10.05
C ARG A 136 6.80 23.38 10.15
N ILE A 137 6.14 22.76 9.19
CA ILE A 137 5.94 21.30 9.14
C ILE A 137 6.53 20.63 7.90
N THR A 138 6.97 21.40 6.90
CA THR A 138 7.67 20.92 5.70
C THR A 138 9.16 21.21 5.82
N THR A 139 10.01 20.55 5.02
CA THR A 139 11.44 20.89 4.98
C THR A 139 11.66 22.30 4.37
N ASP A 140 12.87 22.85 4.47
CA ASP A 140 13.24 24.13 3.81
C ASP A 140 13.58 23.96 2.35
N PHE A 141 14.08 22.78 1.99
CA PHE A 141 14.52 22.49 0.63
C PHE A 141 13.40 21.94 -0.25
N ASP A 142 12.29 21.46 0.32
CA ASP A 142 11.18 20.89 -0.43
C ASP A 142 9.84 21.05 0.32
N SER A 143 8.95 21.91 -0.19
CA SER A 143 7.63 22.14 0.42
C SER A 143 6.66 20.97 0.25
N SER A 144 6.99 19.98 -0.59
CA SER A 144 6.21 18.74 -0.73
C SER A 144 6.57 17.68 0.30
N VAL A 145 7.65 17.89 1.09
CA VAL A 145 8.18 16.93 2.04
C VAL A 145 7.96 17.44 3.47
N VAL A 146 7.37 16.60 4.33
CA VAL A 146 7.24 16.82 5.77
C VAL A 146 8.62 16.90 6.40
N ASP A 147 8.81 17.81 7.35
CA ASP A 147 10.05 17.98 8.09
C ASP A 147 10.32 16.77 9.01
N TYR A 148 11.02 15.76 8.48
CA TYR A 148 11.34 14.53 9.19
C TYR A 148 12.60 14.66 10.08
N PHE A 149 13.22 15.85 10.17
CA PHE A 149 14.44 16.13 10.95
C PHE A 149 14.15 16.38 12.44
N GLY A 150 13.42 15.47 13.08
CA GLY A 150 13.06 15.58 14.50
C GLY A 150 12.07 16.71 14.82
N ASN A 151 11.41 17.28 13.82
CA ASN A 151 10.42 18.34 14.01
C ASN A 151 9.15 17.77 14.68
N THR A 152 9.02 18.05 15.97
CA THR A 152 7.91 17.52 16.79
C THR A 152 6.54 18.05 16.38
N VAL A 153 6.46 19.26 15.79
CA VAL A 153 5.20 19.83 15.29
C VAL A 153 4.76 19.07 14.06
N ALA A 154 5.68 18.85 13.10
CA ALA A 154 5.43 18.05 11.91
C ALA A 154 4.95 16.64 12.29
N LEU A 155 5.68 15.93 13.16
CA LEU A 155 5.31 14.61 13.64
C LEU A 155 3.95 14.58 14.33
N THR A 156 3.60 15.62 15.10
CA THR A 156 2.30 15.73 15.76
C THR A 156 1.17 15.80 14.75
N HIS A 157 1.32 16.60 13.70
CA HIS A 157 0.33 16.70 12.62
C HIS A 157 0.21 15.39 11.83
N SER A 158 1.33 14.75 11.48
CA SER A 158 1.35 13.44 10.81
C SER A 158 0.63 12.36 11.62
N LYS A 159 0.90 12.25 12.93
CA LYS A 159 0.22 11.28 13.81
C LYS A 159 -1.27 11.58 13.99
N ALA A 160 -1.65 12.85 14.04
CA ALA A 160 -3.06 13.23 14.14
C ALA A 160 -3.84 12.82 12.88
N LEU A 161 -3.27 13.03 11.69
CA LEU A 161 -3.83 12.55 10.42
C LEU A 161 -3.91 11.03 10.36
N LEU A 162 -2.84 10.31 10.71
CA LEU A 162 -2.87 8.84 10.79
C LEU A 162 -3.97 8.35 11.73
N THR A 163 -4.16 9.01 12.86
CA THR A 163 -5.23 8.65 13.81
C THR A 163 -6.61 8.80 13.19
N GLU A 164 -6.86 9.91 12.48
CA GLU A 164 -8.12 10.14 11.78
C GLU A 164 -8.35 9.08 10.68
N VAL A 165 -7.34 8.84 9.84
CA VAL A 165 -7.41 7.85 8.75
C VAL A 165 -7.67 6.45 9.29
N MET A 166 -6.91 5.99 10.30
CA MET A 166 -7.14 4.69 10.93
C MET A 166 -8.52 4.59 11.56
N THR A 167 -9.08 5.70 12.06
CA THR A 167 -10.46 5.72 12.57
C THR A 167 -11.48 5.57 11.44
N GLN A 168 -11.31 6.33 10.36
CA GLN A 168 -12.20 6.30 9.18
C GLN A 168 -12.18 4.95 8.46
N PHE A 169 -11.02 4.30 8.40
CA PHE A 169 -10.82 3.04 7.68
C PHE A 169 -11.01 1.79 8.54
N LYS A 170 -11.41 1.91 9.82
CA LYS A 170 -11.50 0.75 10.74
C LYS A 170 -12.42 -0.34 10.19
N GLN A 171 -11.89 -1.56 10.08
CA GLN A 171 -12.63 -2.72 9.55
C GLN A 171 -12.54 -3.89 10.53
N PRO A 172 -13.52 -4.05 11.44
CA PRO A 172 -13.51 -5.15 12.42
C PRO A 172 -13.36 -6.55 11.81
N LYS A 173 -13.87 -6.75 10.60
CA LYS A 173 -13.73 -8.00 9.82
C LYS A 173 -12.27 -8.41 9.57
N PHE A 174 -11.36 -7.44 9.51
CA PHE A 174 -9.93 -7.65 9.24
C PHE A 174 -9.05 -7.36 10.47
N TYR A 175 -9.62 -7.39 11.69
CA TYR A 175 -8.86 -7.19 12.92
C TYR A 175 -7.63 -8.11 12.98
N GLY A 176 -6.47 -7.56 13.36
CA GLY A 176 -5.18 -8.28 13.38
C GLY A 176 -4.54 -8.49 12.01
N ARG A 177 -5.24 -8.18 10.90
CA ARG A 177 -4.70 -8.17 9.53
C ARG A 177 -4.74 -6.80 8.88
N GLN A 178 -5.44 -5.83 9.47
CA GLN A 178 -5.68 -4.53 8.87
C GLN A 178 -4.36 -3.79 8.60
N ARG A 179 -4.20 -3.30 7.37
CA ARG A 179 -2.98 -2.64 6.88
C ARG A 179 -3.21 -1.15 6.64
N ILE A 180 -2.14 -0.37 6.66
CA ILE A 180 -2.08 1.03 6.26
C ILE A 180 -0.74 1.30 5.61
N VAL A 181 -0.74 1.98 4.47
CA VAL A 181 0.50 2.47 3.85
C VAL A 181 0.80 3.84 4.43
N ILE A 182 2.03 4.02 4.92
CA ILE A 182 2.51 5.24 5.57
C ILE A 182 3.47 6.03 4.68
N GLY A 183 3.54 5.70 3.39
CA GLY A 183 4.36 6.35 2.38
C GLY A 183 5.78 5.80 2.24
N GLY A 184 6.72 6.71 2.00
CA GLY A 184 8.16 6.46 2.05
C GLY A 184 8.85 6.41 0.70
N ASP A 185 8.12 6.64 -0.39
CA ASP A 185 8.66 6.79 -1.73
C ASP A 185 9.14 8.21 -2.01
N GLU A 186 10.13 8.30 -2.89
CA GLU A 186 10.66 9.54 -3.49
C GLU A 186 11.01 10.64 -2.47
N VAL A 187 11.49 10.24 -1.28
CA VAL A 187 11.81 11.19 -0.20
C VAL A 187 13.07 11.99 -0.53
N THR A 188 12.89 13.26 -0.89
CA THR A 188 14.00 14.20 -1.09
C THR A 188 14.91 14.23 0.14
N GLY A 189 16.18 13.86 -0.05
CA GLY A 189 17.18 13.80 1.02
C GLY A 189 17.19 12.49 1.83
N GLY A 190 16.27 11.55 1.59
CA GLY A 190 16.12 10.33 2.37
C GLY A 190 17.39 9.47 2.46
N TYR A 191 18.14 9.36 1.35
CA TYR A 191 19.40 8.61 1.33
C TYR A 191 20.51 9.23 2.18
N ALA A 192 20.61 10.56 2.19
CA ALA A 192 21.66 11.27 2.90
C ALA A 192 21.36 11.38 4.40
N PHE A 193 20.07 11.39 4.76
CA PHE A 193 19.57 11.60 6.11
C PHE A 193 18.74 10.41 6.60
N GLN A 194 19.33 9.23 6.46
CA GLN A 194 18.63 7.97 6.65
C GLN A 194 18.23 7.75 8.12
N ASP A 195 19.05 8.19 9.08
CA ASP A 195 18.75 8.04 10.50
C ASP A 195 17.53 8.90 10.91
N GLU A 196 17.45 10.12 10.38
CA GLU A 196 16.31 11.02 10.57
C GLU A 196 15.05 10.46 9.92
N LEU A 197 15.15 10.00 8.66
CA LEU A 197 14.04 9.41 7.94
C LEU A 197 13.50 8.17 8.66
N LEU A 198 14.38 7.26 9.08
CA LEU A 198 13.99 6.06 9.82
C LEU A 198 13.41 6.39 11.18
N THR A 199 13.94 7.40 11.88
CA THR A 199 13.36 7.85 13.16
C THR A 199 11.90 8.30 12.96
N TYR A 200 11.64 9.11 11.94
CA TYR A 200 10.30 9.57 11.59
C TYR A 200 9.39 8.40 11.21
N ILE A 201 9.80 7.56 10.24
CA ILE A 201 9.04 6.38 9.78
C ILE A 201 8.73 5.44 10.93
N ASN A 202 9.70 5.15 11.80
CA ASN A 202 9.51 4.24 12.93
C ASN A 202 8.51 4.80 13.95
N GLN A 203 8.46 6.13 14.14
CA GLN A 203 7.48 6.77 15.00
C GLN A 203 6.07 6.72 14.40
N LEU A 204 5.92 6.81 13.07
CA LEU A 204 4.64 6.57 12.39
C LEU A 204 4.23 5.11 12.48
N ALA A 205 5.14 4.18 12.15
CA ALA A 205 4.91 2.74 12.24
C ALA A 205 4.47 2.32 13.64
N ALA A 206 5.18 2.77 14.69
CA ALA A 206 4.80 2.49 16.08
C ALA A 206 3.40 3.03 16.43
N HIS A 207 3.05 4.22 15.93
CA HIS A 207 1.73 4.82 16.11
C HIS A 207 0.62 3.97 15.46
N THR A 208 0.86 3.45 14.27
CA THR A 208 -0.11 2.56 13.59
C THR A 208 -0.27 1.22 14.30
N VAL A 209 0.82 0.62 14.77
CA VAL A 209 0.80 -0.64 15.53
C VAL A 209 0.01 -0.51 16.82
N GLN A 210 0.17 0.62 17.53
CA GLN A 210 -0.62 0.91 18.74
C GLN A 210 -2.13 0.97 18.48
N ALA A 211 -2.54 1.37 17.28
CA ALA A 211 -3.94 1.38 16.85
C ALA A 211 -4.43 0.02 16.30
N GLY A 212 -3.57 -1.00 16.26
CA GLY A 212 -3.90 -2.35 15.77
C GLY A 212 -3.72 -2.53 14.25
N TYR A 213 -3.05 -1.59 13.58
CA TYR A 213 -2.73 -1.66 12.16
C TYR A 213 -1.33 -2.23 11.92
N LYS A 214 -1.14 -2.86 10.75
CA LYS A 214 0.17 -3.27 10.23
C LYS A 214 0.66 -2.22 9.22
N PRO A 215 1.76 -1.51 9.49
CA PRO A 215 2.28 -0.51 8.56
C PRO A 215 2.89 -1.13 7.30
N GLN A 216 2.72 -0.46 6.18
CA GLN A 216 3.40 -0.74 4.92
C GLN A 216 4.16 0.49 4.45
N LEU A 217 5.31 0.28 3.83
CA LEU A 217 6.21 1.33 3.37
C LEU A 217 6.66 1.02 1.94
N TRP A 218 6.71 2.03 1.08
CA TRP A 218 7.38 1.92 -0.21
C TRP A 218 8.90 1.77 -0.04
N ASN A 219 9.55 1.08 -0.97
CA ASN A 219 10.90 0.56 -0.75
C ASN A 219 12.03 1.56 -1.02
N ASP A 220 11.80 2.56 -1.89
CA ASP A 220 12.87 3.17 -2.67
C ASP A 220 13.75 4.13 -1.87
N SER A 221 13.25 4.79 -0.83
CA SER A 221 14.05 5.72 -0.02
C SER A 221 15.01 5.03 0.98
N LEU A 222 14.97 3.70 1.10
CA LEU A 222 15.75 2.95 2.08
C LEU A 222 17.16 2.57 1.58
N THR A 223 18.13 2.54 2.48
CA THR A 223 19.50 2.06 2.22
C THR A 223 19.78 0.76 2.97
N LYS A 224 20.77 -0.01 2.52
CA LYS A 224 21.16 -1.28 3.19
C LYS A 224 21.53 -1.08 4.66
N SER A 225 22.27 -0.01 4.98
CA SER A 225 22.63 0.31 6.37
C SER A 225 21.39 0.62 7.22
N GLY A 226 20.43 1.34 6.64
CA GLY A 226 19.19 1.73 7.29
C GLY A 226 18.25 0.56 7.64
N LEU A 227 18.28 -0.55 6.89
CA LEU A 227 17.38 -1.70 7.12
C LEU A 227 17.47 -2.29 8.53
N SER A 228 18.65 -2.18 9.16
CA SER A 228 18.86 -2.65 10.54
C SER A 228 18.05 -1.85 11.56
N GLY A 229 17.81 -0.56 11.29
CA GLY A 229 17.06 0.36 12.15
C GLY A 229 15.56 0.41 11.85
N LEU A 230 15.08 -0.17 10.74
CA LEU A 230 13.66 -0.14 10.38
C LEU A 230 12.80 -1.01 11.32
N ASN A 231 11.65 -0.49 11.73
CA ASN A 231 10.68 -1.19 12.56
C ASN A 231 10.22 -2.49 11.90
N LYS A 232 10.45 -3.64 12.57
CA LYS A 232 10.17 -4.98 12.04
C LYS A 232 8.68 -5.31 11.85
N SER A 233 7.79 -4.44 12.30
CA SER A 233 6.34 -4.56 12.02
C SER A 233 5.96 -4.06 10.62
N VAL A 234 6.87 -3.36 9.94
CA VAL A 234 6.66 -2.84 8.58
C VAL A 234 6.73 -3.97 7.56
N SER A 235 5.86 -3.91 6.56
CA SER A 235 6.02 -4.67 5.32
C SER A 235 6.32 -3.73 4.15
N ILE A 236 6.98 -4.25 3.11
CA ILE A 236 7.55 -3.44 2.03
C ILE A 236 6.71 -3.59 0.78
N LEU A 237 6.34 -2.46 0.17
CA LEU A 237 5.76 -2.38 -1.16
C LEU A 237 6.92 -2.10 -2.15
N TYR A 238 7.37 -3.14 -2.85
CA TYR A 238 8.55 -3.05 -3.70
C TYR A 238 8.16 -2.78 -5.15
N TRP A 239 8.36 -1.54 -5.60
CA TRP A 239 7.96 -1.11 -6.94
C TRP A 239 9.13 -0.97 -7.91
N SER A 240 10.26 -0.44 -7.43
CA SER A 240 11.48 -0.26 -8.20
C SER A 240 12.69 -0.07 -7.28
N GLN A 241 13.82 -0.64 -7.67
CA GLN A 241 15.11 -0.26 -7.11
C GLN A 241 15.55 1.07 -7.71
N ARG A 242 15.50 2.15 -6.91
CA ARG A 242 15.95 3.48 -7.33
C ARG A 242 17.21 3.92 -6.59
N GLY A 243 17.99 4.77 -7.26
CA GLY A 243 19.19 5.41 -6.72
C GLY A 243 20.35 4.44 -6.44
N ASP A 244 21.37 4.97 -5.76
CA ASP A 244 22.61 4.24 -5.43
C ASP A 244 22.44 3.27 -4.24
N THR A 245 21.24 3.11 -3.68
CA THR A 245 21.01 2.34 -2.46
C THR A 245 21.18 0.83 -2.66
N ASN A 246 20.89 0.35 -3.87
CA ASN A 246 20.97 -1.05 -4.29
C ASN A 246 20.32 -2.04 -3.30
N VAL A 247 19.26 -1.62 -2.59
CA VAL A 247 18.54 -2.51 -1.67
C VAL A 247 17.69 -3.48 -2.49
N THR A 248 17.91 -4.78 -2.32
CA THR A 248 17.18 -5.82 -3.06
C THR A 248 16.02 -6.40 -2.25
N VAL A 249 15.16 -7.16 -2.91
CA VAL A 249 14.13 -7.96 -2.24
C VAL A 249 14.75 -8.92 -1.23
N GLU A 250 15.89 -9.56 -1.56
CA GLU A 250 16.61 -10.43 -0.62
C GLU A 250 17.12 -9.69 0.62
N ASP A 251 17.56 -8.43 0.49
CA ASP A 251 17.99 -7.64 1.66
C ASP A 251 16.82 -7.44 2.64
N PHE A 252 15.64 -7.10 2.13
CA PHE A 252 14.41 -6.99 2.94
C PHE A 252 14.02 -8.33 3.57
N ALA A 253 14.15 -9.42 2.82
CA ALA A 253 13.89 -10.78 3.30
C ALA A 253 14.82 -11.19 4.44
N GLN A 254 16.12 -10.95 4.28
CA GLN A 254 17.13 -11.21 5.31
C GLN A 254 16.91 -10.34 6.55
N ALA A 255 16.35 -9.13 6.38
CA ALA A 255 15.95 -8.26 7.47
C ALA A 255 14.65 -8.71 8.18
N GLY A 256 14.00 -9.79 7.72
CA GLY A 256 12.79 -10.38 8.29
C GLY A 256 11.49 -9.67 7.89
N LEU A 257 11.53 -8.84 6.85
CA LEU A 257 10.39 -8.04 6.41
C LEU A 257 9.63 -8.76 5.30
N SER A 258 8.30 -8.71 5.33
CA SER A 258 7.48 -9.23 4.21
C SER A 258 7.54 -8.26 3.03
N VAL A 259 7.64 -8.77 1.82
CA VAL A 259 7.70 -7.96 0.59
C VAL A 259 6.49 -8.22 -0.28
N TYR A 260 5.89 -7.17 -0.82
CA TYR A 260 4.83 -7.22 -1.81
C TYR A 260 5.39 -6.73 -3.15
N ASN A 261 5.06 -7.45 -4.21
CA ASN A 261 5.50 -7.14 -5.57
C ASN A 261 4.60 -6.07 -6.21
N TYR A 262 5.16 -4.88 -6.39
CA TYR A 262 4.52 -3.73 -7.04
C TYR A 262 5.31 -3.31 -8.28
N ASN A 263 6.03 -4.26 -8.92
CA ASN A 263 6.95 -4.00 -10.03
C ASN A 263 6.38 -3.02 -11.07
N ALA A 264 6.98 -1.83 -11.13
CA ALA A 264 6.49 -0.72 -11.93
C ALA A 264 6.35 -1.04 -13.44
N MET A 265 7.09 -2.03 -13.93
CA MET A 265 7.14 -2.34 -15.36
C MET A 265 6.05 -3.33 -15.80
N SER A 266 5.54 -4.15 -14.89
CA SER A 266 4.48 -5.13 -15.16
C SER A 266 3.18 -4.85 -14.42
N LEU A 267 3.21 -4.03 -13.37
CA LEU A 267 2.09 -3.81 -12.47
C LEU A 267 1.73 -2.34 -12.29
N TYR A 268 2.34 -1.40 -13.00
CA TYR A 268 1.84 -0.02 -13.04
C TYR A 268 1.17 0.27 -14.38
N PHE A 269 0.11 1.07 -14.31
CA PHE A 269 -0.55 1.62 -15.47
C PHE A 269 -0.96 3.06 -15.18
N LEU A 270 -0.72 3.96 -16.13
CA LEU A 270 -1.08 5.36 -16.04
C LEU A 270 -2.20 5.62 -17.06
N PRO A 271 -3.49 5.63 -16.66
CA PRO A 271 -4.57 5.87 -17.59
C PRO A 271 -4.42 7.22 -18.30
N ASP A 272 -4.54 7.21 -19.62
CA ASP A 272 -4.54 8.43 -20.42
C ASP A 272 -5.40 8.28 -21.67
N SER A 273 -5.67 9.39 -22.37
CA SER A 273 -6.55 9.41 -23.54
C SER A 273 -5.99 8.70 -24.77
N ARG A 274 -4.68 8.46 -24.83
CA ARG A 274 -3.97 7.74 -25.90
C ARG A 274 -4.01 6.24 -25.67
N CYS A 275 -4.02 5.78 -24.42
CA CYS A 275 -3.98 4.36 -24.09
C CYS A 275 -5.29 3.59 -24.34
N ALA A 276 -6.44 4.27 -24.48
CA ALA A 276 -7.75 3.63 -24.59
C ALA A 276 -7.85 2.61 -25.75
N ALA A 277 -7.13 2.84 -26.86
CA ALA A 277 -7.15 1.94 -28.01
C ALA A 277 -6.36 0.63 -27.77
N ASP A 278 -5.38 0.63 -26.87
CA ASP A 278 -4.37 -0.43 -26.72
C ASP A 278 -4.49 -1.25 -25.42
N ILE A 279 -5.59 -1.09 -24.69
CA ILE A 279 -5.83 -1.77 -23.40
C ILE A 279 -5.77 -3.29 -23.50
N THR A 280 -6.23 -3.87 -24.61
CA THR A 280 -6.20 -5.32 -24.81
C THR A 280 -4.76 -5.85 -24.87
N GLU A 281 -3.86 -5.14 -25.56
CA GLU A 281 -2.46 -5.54 -25.64
C GLU A 281 -1.78 -5.36 -24.28
N GLN A 282 -2.09 -4.29 -23.56
CA GLN A 282 -1.57 -4.09 -22.21
C GLN A 282 -2.04 -5.18 -21.22
N ALA A 283 -3.29 -5.63 -21.31
CA ALA A 283 -3.76 -6.77 -20.52
C ALA A 283 -2.94 -8.04 -20.84
N GLY A 284 -2.70 -8.30 -22.14
CA GLY A 284 -1.88 -9.42 -22.59
C GLY A 284 -0.40 -9.30 -22.17
N TYR A 285 0.14 -8.09 -22.16
CA TYR A 285 1.49 -7.81 -21.68
C TYR A 285 1.63 -8.11 -20.18
N ILE A 286 0.70 -7.64 -19.35
CA ILE A 286 0.67 -7.95 -17.91
C ILE A 286 0.68 -9.46 -17.71
N GLN A 287 -0.15 -10.21 -18.44
CA GLN A 287 -0.22 -11.67 -18.31
C GLN A 287 1.10 -12.39 -18.64
N ARG A 288 1.87 -11.86 -19.60
CA ARG A 288 3.16 -12.43 -20.00
C ARG A 288 4.28 -12.01 -19.06
N ALA A 289 4.34 -10.72 -18.72
CA ALA A 289 5.44 -10.09 -17.99
C ALA A 289 5.34 -10.30 -16.47
N TYR A 290 4.14 -10.24 -15.89
CA TYR A 290 3.97 -10.42 -14.46
C TYR A 290 4.28 -11.86 -14.05
N LYS A 291 5.11 -11.97 -13.02
CA LYS A 291 5.40 -13.17 -12.26
C LYS A 291 5.56 -12.76 -10.80
N ILE A 292 5.06 -13.59 -9.89
CA ILE A 292 5.09 -13.33 -8.45
C ILE A 292 6.49 -12.93 -7.95
N ASN A 293 7.53 -13.59 -8.48
CA ASN A 293 8.93 -13.42 -8.09
C ASN A 293 9.77 -12.58 -9.06
N HIS A 294 9.19 -11.79 -9.96
CA HIS A 294 9.97 -10.89 -10.83
C HIS A 294 9.81 -9.45 -10.37
N PHE A 295 10.92 -8.81 -10.00
CA PHE A 295 10.96 -7.46 -9.47
C PHE A 295 11.81 -6.56 -10.34
N TYR A 296 11.59 -5.24 -10.25
CA TYR A 296 12.44 -4.27 -10.91
C TYR A 296 13.63 -3.93 -10.01
N GLU A 297 14.72 -4.68 -10.15
CA GLU A 297 15.96 -4.49 -9.39
C GLU A 297 17.20 -4.92 -10.19
N ASN A 298 18.40 -4.58 -9.71
CA ASN A 298 19.69 -4.86 -10.35
C ASN A 298 19.80 -4.35 -11.79
N GLY A 299 19.08 -3.27 -12.11
CA GLY A 299 18.99 -2.72 -13.46
C GLY A 299 18.12 -3.50 -14.44
N GLU A 300 17.44 -4.56 -13.98
CA GLU A 300 16.55 -5.40 -14.80
C GLU A 300 15.10 -5.21 -14.39
N TYR A 301 14.22 -4.97 -15.37
CA TYR A 301 12.78 -4.77 -15.14
C TYR A 301 12.07 -6.01 -14.58
N TYR A 302 12.64 -7.20 -14.81
CA TYR A 302 12.04 -8.49 -14.49
C TYR A 302 13.05 -9.41 -13.82
N TYR A 303 13.83 -8.90 -12.88
CA TYR A 303 14.82 -9.68 -12.17
C TYR A 303 14.16 -10.79 -11.35
N PRO A 304 14.48 -12.08 -11.59
CA PRO A 304 13.88 -13.19 -10.86
C PRO A 304 14.54 -13.35 -9.49
N VAL A 305 13.76 -13.14 -8.42
CA VAL A 305 14.21 -13.36 -7.04
C VAL A 305 13.91 -14.79 -6.60
N THR A 306 14.72 -15.32 -5.68
CA THR A 306 14.58 -16.71 -5.17
C THR A 306 14.01 -16.78 -3.76
N THR A 307 13.76 -15.63 -3.14
CA THR A 307 13.27 -15.56 -1.76
C THR A 307 11.82 -16.04 -1.59
N PHE A 308 11.53 -16.60 -0.41
CA PHE A 308 10.23 -17.20 -0.06
C PHE A 308 9.27 -16.25 0.68
N ASN A 309 9.68 -15.02 0.99
CA ASN A 309 8.91 -14.06 1.82
C ASN A 309 8.02 -13.09 1.01
N ILE A 310 7.69 -13.44 -0.24
CA ILE A 310 6.80 -12.62 -1.07
C ILE A 310 5.36 -12.82 -0.59
N ALA A 311 4.81 -11.81 0.06
CA ALA A 311 3.51 -11.87 0.72
C ALA A 311 2.33 -11.53 -0.21
N GLY A 312 2.58 -10.85 -1.33
CA GLY A 312 1.53 -10.47 -2.26
C GLY A 312 1.99 -9.62 -3.43
N SER A 313 1.04 -9.05 -4.16
CA SER A 313 1.26 -8.05 -5.22
C SER A 313 0.05 -7.14 -5.38
N ALA A 314 0.23 -6.01 -6.08
CA ALA A 314 -0.90 -5.25 -6.60
C ALA A 314 -0.63 -4.65 -7.98
N LEU A 315 -1.67 -4.65 -8.82
CA LEU A 315 -1.73 -3.79 -10.00
C LEU A 315 -2.11 -2.37 -9.56
N THR A 316 -1.34 -1.38 -9.98
CA THR A 316 -1.45 0.01 -9.53
C THR A 316 -1.79 0.93 -10.69
N PHE A 317 -2.80 1.78 -10.47
CA PHE A 317 -3.26 2.78 -11.42
C PHE A 317 -2.93 4.17 -10.89
N TRP A 318 -1.98 4.85 -11.52
CA TRP A 318 -1.57 6.21 -11.16
C TRP A 318 -2.24 7.27 -12.05
N GLY A 319 -2.69 8.37 -11.45
CA GLY A 319 -3.63 9.29 -12.08
C GLY A 319 -3.03 10.50 -12.82
N GLU A 320 -1.72 10.59 -12.99
CA GLU A 320 -0.98 11.78 -13.48
C GLU A 320 -1.42 12.22 -14.87
N HIS A 321 -1.90 11.28 -15.69
CA HIS A 321 -2.29 11.53 -17.09
C HIS A 321 -3.79 11.33 -17.34
N ALA A 322 -4.55 11.06 -16.27
CA ALA A 322 -5.96 10.68 -16.36
C ALA A 322 -6.92 11.88 -16.25
N GLY A 323 -6.41 13.11 -16.15
CA GLY A 323 -7.18 14.33 -15.88
C GLY A 323 -8.44 14.47 -16.74
N GLU A 324 -8.31 14.26 -18.05
CA GLU A 324 -9.39 14.41 -19.03
C GLU A 324 -10.33 13.19 -19.15
N LEU A 325 -10.01 12.07 -18.52
CA LEU A 325 -10.81 10.85 -18.64
C LEU A 325 -12.13 10.95 -17.87
N SER A 326 -13.24 10.55 -18.50
CA SER A 326 -14.49 10.32 -17.79
C SER A 326 -14.41 9.08 -16.88
N GLN A 327 -15.35 8.96 -15.95
CA GLN A 327 -15.45 7.77 -15.09
C GLN A 327 -15.66 6.48 -15.91
N GLN A 328 -16.39 6.57 -17.02
CA GLN A 328 -16.58 5.44 -17.92
C GLN A 328 -15.27 5.07 -18.64
N GLN A 329 -14.53 6.06 -19.14
CA GLN A 329 -13.25 5.81 -19.80
C GLN A 329 -12.20 5.23 -18.84
N LEU A 330 -12.23 5.61 -17.56
CA LEU A 330 -11.40 4.96 -16.53
C LEU A 330 -11.73 3.46 -16.44
N LEU A 331 -13.01 3.10 -16.28
CA LEU A 331 -13.44 1.70 -16.20
C LEU A 331 -13.12 0.90 -17.48
N GLU A 332 -13.26 1.52 -18.66
CA GLU A 332 -12.91 0.90 -19.95
C GLU A 332 -11.42 0.54 -20.03
N GLN A 333 -10.56 1.27 -19.32
CA GLN A 333 -9.13 0.97 -19.24
C GLN A 333 -8.78 0.05 -18.07
N GLU A 334 -9.31 0.29 -16.89
CA GLU A 334 -8.88 -0.37 -15.65
C GLU A 334 -9.41 -1.79 -15.52
N LEU A 335 -10.70 -2.03 -15.82
CA LEU A 335 -11.32 -3.34 -15.59
C LEU A 335 -10.66 -4.46 -16.42
N PRO A 336 -10.35 -4.29 -17.72
CA PRO A 336 -9.66 -5.32 -18.49
C PRO A 336 -8.26 -5.63 -17.95
N LEU A 337 -7.53 -4.61 -17.46
CA LEU A 337 -6.18 -4.78 -16.91
C LEU A 337 -6.21 -5.48 -15.56
N ILE A 338 -7.16 -5.14 -14.69
CA ILE A 338 -7.42 -5.84 -13.42
C ILE A 338 -7.70 -7.32 -13.68
N ARG A 339 -8.57 -7.62 -14.64
CA ARG A 339 -8.86 -9.00 -15.05
C ARG A 339 -7.62 -9.71 -15.59
N GLY A 340 -6.85 -9.04 -16.45
CA GLY A 340 -5.60 -9.56 -17.00
C GLY A 340 -4.62 -9.94 -15.90
N TYR A 341 -4.38 -9.05 -14.94
CA TYR A 341 -3.53 -9.28 -13.77
C TYR A 341 -4.04 -10.44 -12.91
N LEU A 342 -5.30 -10.41 -12.47
CA LEU A 342 -5.82 -11.38 -11.49
C LEU A 342 -6.03 -12.80 -12.05
N THR A 343 -6.05 -12.96 -13.38
CA THR A 343 -6.18 -14.27 -14.04
C THR A 343 -4.84 -14.94 -14.36
N VAL A 344 -3.71 -14.29 -14.07
CA VAL A 344 -2.38 -14.92 -14.15
C VAL A 344 -2.31 -16.07 -13.14
N GLN A 345 -1.97 -17.27 -13.65
CA GLN A 345 -1.78 -18.50 -12.88
C GLN A 345 -0.44 -18.54 -12.15
#